data_AF-A0A6A8DEZ0-F1
#
_entry.id   AF-A0A6A8DEZ0-F1
#
_cell.length_a   1.000
_cell.length_b   1.000
_cell.length_c   1.000
_cell.angle_alpha   90.00
_cell.angle_beta   90.00
_cell.angle_gamma   90.00
#
_symmetry.space_group_name_H-M   'P 1'
#
loop_
_entity.id
_entity.type
_entity.pdbx_description
1 polymer ?
#
loop_
_entity_poly.entity_id
_entity_poly.type
_entity_poly.pdbx_seq_one_letter_code
_entity_poly.pdbx_strand_id
1 'polypeptide(L)'
;MTFVPIKSGDPLSKDDQVKQGALNGRTMAGRPPFSVYGIHFYGKAMPIHNGNGNIIGALGIGYNIEDIVAIEETIKQLEAVSNELNGYTEEIEKSAELLSNNNEELLKKSSLRKMEPNNNRDQTLVLFDLFLK
;
A
#
# COMPACT_ATOMS: atom_id res chain seq x y z
N MET A 1 -1.39 -21.83 11.19
CA MET A 1 -0.09 -21.38 11.72
C MET A 1 0.65 -22.62 12.19
N THR A 2 1.69 -23.05 11.47
CA THR A 2 2.35 -24.33 11.74
C THR A 2 3.57 -24.06 12.60
N PHE A 3 3.45 -24.28 13.91
CA PHE A 3 4.56 -24.24 14.84
C PHE A 3 5.63 -25.23 14.38
N VAL A 4 6.88 -24.78 14.20
CA VAL A 4 8.01 -25.67 13.93
C VAL A 4 8.49 -26.17 15.30
N PRO A 5 8.28 -27.45 15.67
CA PRO A 5 8.69 -27.94 16.97
C PRO A 5 10.22 -27.99 17.01
N ILE A 6 10.81 -27.05 17.75
CA ILE A 6 12.26 -27.00 18.00
C ILE A 6 12.54 -27.73 19.32
N LYS A 7 13.45 -28.70 19.30
CA LYS A 7 13.92 -29.40 20.50
C LYS A 7 15.43 -29.21 20.70
N SER A 8 15.87 -29.43 21.93
CA SER A 8 17.30 -29.44 22.23
C SER A 8 18.01 -30.48 21.35
N GLY A 9 19.13 -30.06 20.75
CA GLY A 9 19.90 -30.88 19.82
C GLY A 9 19.49 -30.77 18.36
N ASP A 10 18.41 -30.06 18.02
CA ASP A 10 18.08 -29.81 16.61
C ASP A 10 19.20 -29.02 15.92
N PRO A 11 19.52 -29.35 14.65
CA PRO A 11 20.55 -28.65 13.91
C PRO A 11 20.15 -27.20 13.73
N LEU A 12 21.13 -26.32 13.92
CA LEU A 12 20.92 -24.91 13.69
C LEU A 12 20.76 -24.64 12.18
N SER A 13 19.72 -23.89 11.81
CA SER A 13 19.53 -23.49 10.42
C SER A 13 20.68 -22.61 9.92
N LYS A 14 21.08 -22.83 8.66
CA LYS A 14 22.07 -22.01 7.96
C LYS A 14 21.50 -20.65 7.53
N ASP A 15 20.19 -20.53 7.50
CA ASP A 15 19.49 -19.30 7.08
C ASP A 15 19.38 -18.27 8.22
N ASP A 16 19.71 -18.66 9.45
CA ASP A 16 19.81 -17.73 10.58
C ASP A 16 21.15 -16.99 10.58
N GLN A 17 21.19 -15.87 9.87
CA GLN A 17 22.39 -15.02 9.78
C GLN A 17 22.89 -14.50 11.13
N VAL A 18 22.00 -14.30 12.11
CA VAL A 18 22.37 -13.79 13.43
C VAL A 18 23.24 -14.82 14.14
N LYS A 19 22.81 -16.08 14.16
CA LYS A 19 23.57 -17.14 14.81
C LYS A 19 24.76 -17.59 13.98
N GLN A 20 24.65 -17.64 12.65
CA GLN A 20 25.79 -17.95 11.78
C GLN A 20 26.91 -16.90 11.95
N GLY A 21 26.57 -15.61 12.09
CA GLY A 21 27.57 -14.60 12.37
C GLY A 21 28.29 -14.83 13.71
N ALA A 22 27.55 -15.20 14.76
CA ALA A 22 28.13 -15.52 16.06
C ALA A 22 29.04 -16.76 16.02
N LEU A 23 28.65 -17.82 15.30
CA LEU A 23 29.51 -18.99 15.09
C LEU A 23 30.78 -18.68 14.29
N ASN A 24 30.75 -17.60 13.49
CA ASN A 24 31.90 -17.07 12.76
C ASN A 24 32.66 -15.97 13.55
N GLY A 25 32.41 -15.83 14.86
CA GLY A 25 33.15 -14.92 15.73
C GLY A 25 32.64 -13.49 15.77
N ARG A 26 31.46 -13.21 15.21
CA ARG A 26 30.89 -11.87 15.13
C ARG A 26 29.62 -11.77 15.97
N THR A 27 29.60 -10.85 16.92
CA THR A 27 28.34 -10.50 17.60
C THR A 27 27.37 -9.90 16.58
N MET A 28 26.19 -10.51 16.46
CA MET A 28 25.15 -10.09 15.51
C MET A 28 23.82 -9.90 16.25
N ALA A 29 22.97 -9.03 15.70
CA ALA A 29 21.60 -8.87 16.14
C ALA A 29 20.68 -8.60 14.94
N GLY A 30 19.42 -9.03 15.01
CA GLY A 30 18.47 -8.87 13.92
C GLY A 30 17.20 -9.70 14.11
N ARG A 31 16.35 -9.74 13.08
CA ARG A 31 15.14 -10.57 13.03
C ARG A 31 15.43 -11.82 12.19
N PRO A 32 15.59 -13.02 12.79
CA PRO A 32 15.75 -14.23 12.00
C PRO A 32 14.50 -14.51 11.16
N PRO A 33 14.64 -15.25 10.04
CA PRO A 33 13.49 -15.49 9.16
C PRO A 33 12.39 -16.27 9.88
N PHE A 34 11.14 -15.82 9.74
CA PHE A 34 9.97 -16.51 10.28
C PHE A 34 9.87 -17.95 9.78
N SER A 35 10.24 -18.21 8.52
CA SER A 35 10.24 -19.53 7.90
C SER A 35 11.11 -20.57 8.62
N VAL A 36 12.10 -20.14 9.40
CA VAL A 36 13.02 -21.03 10.12
C VAL A 36 12.44 -21.47 11.47
N TYR A 37 11.75 -20.57 12.17
CA TYR A 37 11.37 -20.77 13.57
C TYR A 37 9.86 -20.76 13.83
N GLY A 38 9.05 -20.28 12.88
CA GLY A 38 7.59 -20.17 13.00
C GLY A 38 7.10 -19.13 14.01
N ILE A 39 7.99 -18.24 14.48
CA ILE A 39 7.71 -17.17 15.45
C ILE A 39 8.52 -15.92 15.11
N HIS A 40 7.98 -14.74 15.44
CA HIS A 40 8.68 -13.48 15.33
C HIS A 40 9.46 -13.15 16.60
N PHE A 41 10.78 -13.03 16.47
CA PHE A 41 11.64 -12.58 17.55
C PHE A 41 12.80 -11.75 17.03
N TYR A 42 13.29 -10.84 17.88
CA TYR A 42 14.56 -10.16 17.68
C TYR A 42 15.66 -10.94 18.40
N GLY A 43 16.57 -11.51 17.63
CA GLY A 43 17.69 -12.30 18.13
C GLY A 43 18.95 -11.46 18.28
N LYS A 44 19.71 -11.69 19.34
CA LYS A 44 21.09 -11.25 19.49
C LYS A 44 21.95 -12.45 19.86
N ALA A 45 23.05 -12.66 19.12
CA ALA A 45 23.97 -13.75 19.35
C ALA A 45 25.41 -13.26 19.46
N MET A 46 26.19 -13.87 20.37
CA MET A 46 27.60 -13.58 20.57
C MET A 46 28.43 -14.88 20.60
N PRO A 47 29.65 -14.88 20.04
CA PRO A 47 30.55 -16.03 20.13
C PRO A 47 30.97 -16.31 21.58
N ILE A 48 31.09 -17.60 21.91
CA ILE A 48 31.72 -18.07 23.13
C ILE A 48 33.12 -18.55 22.76
N HIS A 49 34.13 -17.99 23.42
CA HIS A 49 35.51 -18.36 23.22
C HIS A 49 36.01 -19.22 24.38
N ASN A 50 36.91 -20.17 24.10
CA ASN A 50 37.66 -20.87 25.14
C ASN A 50 38.87 -20.04 25.62
N GLY A 51 39.62 -20.57 26.58
CA GLY A 51 40.83 -19.91 27.11
C GLY A 51 41.96 -19.67 26.10
N ASN A 52 41.93 -20.34 24.95
CA ASN A 52 42.90 -20.15 23.86
C ASN A 52 42.40 -19.15 22.79
N GLY A 53 41.22 -18.55 22.98
CA GLY A 53 40.61 -17.61 22.03
C GLY A 53 39.89 -18.28 20.85
N ASN A 54 39.74 -19.61 20.84
CA ASN A 54 38.98 -20.31 19.79
C ASN A 54 37.48 -20.26 20.09
N ILE A 55 36.66 -20.09 19.05
CA ILE A 55 35.21 -20.13 19.16
C ILE A 55 34.76 -21.58 19.43
N ILE A 56 34.07 -21.79 20.54
CA ILE A 56 33.54 -23.09 20.97
C ILE A 56 32.01 -23.16 20.95
N GLY A 57 31.36 -22.05 20.60
CA GLY A 57 29.91 -21.98 20.49
C GLY A 57 29.41 -20.54 20.35
N ALA A 58 28.11 -20.35 20.52
CA ALA A 58 27.47 -19.04 20.54
C ALA A 58 26.38 -19.01 21.61
N LEU A 59 26.25 -17.87 22.30
CA LEU A 59 25.14 -17.57 23.19
C LEU A 59 24.16 -16.66 22.47
N GLY A 60 22.91 -17.09 22.34
CA GLY A 60 21.83 -16.32 21.73
C GLY A 60 20.72 -15.99 22.72
N ILE A 61 20.22 -14.77 22.68
CA ILE A 61 18.99 -14.34 23.35
C ILE A 61 17.97 -13.88 22.31
N GLY A 62 16.70 -14.20 22.53
CA GLY A 62 15.59 -13.82 21.65
C GLY A 62 14.53 -13.06 22.43
N TYR A 63 14.09 -11.93 21.90
CA TYR A 63 12.97 -11.16 22.43
C TYR A 63 11.77 -11.35 21.51
N ASN A 64 10.62 -11.75 22.04
CA ASN A 64 9.39 -11.81 21.25
C ASN A 64 9.07 -10.41 20.70
N ILE A 65 8.71 -10.33 19.42
CA ILE A 65 8.33 -9.07 18.76
C ILE A 65 7.02 -9.20 17.98
N GLU A 66 6.16 -10.17 18.31
CA GLU A 66 4.88 -10.40 17.61
C GLU A 66 4.03 -9.13 17.58
N ASP A 67 3.93 -8.41 18.71
CA ASP A 67 3.18 -7.16 18.80
C ASP A 67 3.75 -6.07 17.90
N ILE A 68 5.08 -5.98 17.79
CA ILE A 68 5.73 -5.01 16.90
C ILE A 68 5.42 -5.35 15.43
N VAL A 69 5.45 -6.63 15.07
CA VAL A 69 5.12 -7.08 13.72
C VAL A 69 3.65 -6.79 13.38
N ALA A 70 2.72 -7.04 14.32
CA ALA A 70 1.31 -6.72 14.14
C ALA A 70 1.06 -5.21 13.93
N ILE A 71 1.80 -4.35 14.66
CA ILE A 71 1.76 -2.90 14.47
C ILE A 71 2.29 -2.52 13.07
N GLU A 72 3.42 -3.09 12.65
CA GLU A 72 3.99 -2.84 11.31
C GLU A 72 3.02 -3.25 10.18
N GLU A 73 2.31 -4.37 10.33
CA GLU A 73 1.29 -4.81 9.38
C GLU A 73 0.11 -3.84 9.33
N THR A 74 -0.34 -3.37 10.50
CA THR A 74 -1.43 -2.38 10.60
C THR A 74 -1.04 -1.06 9.92
N ILE A 75 0.19 -0.59 10.10
CA ILE A 75 0.69 0.63 9.45
C ILE A 75 0.67 0.46 7.92
N LYS A 76 1.14 -0.68 7.39
CA LYS A 76 1.10 -0.95 5.95
C LYS A 76 -0.32 -0.96 5.39
N GLN A 77 -1.28 -1.48 6.13
CA GLN A 77 -2.69 -1.45 5.72
C GLN A 77 -3.23 -0.01 5.70
N LEU A 78 -2.90 0.79 6.70
CA LEU A 78 -3.29 2.21 6.74
C LEU A 78 -2.68 3.01 5.58
N GLU A 79 -1.40 2.77 5.26
CA GLU A 79 -0.75 3.38 4.09
C GLU A 79 -1.46 3.01 2.79
N ALA A 80 -1.85 1.74 2.63
CA ALA A 80 -2.59 1.29 1.45
C ALA A 80 -3.95 1.98 1.32
N VAL A 81 -4.71 2.07 2.42
CA VAL A 81 -6.01 2.78 2.46
C VAL A 81 -5.82 4.27 2.18
N SER A 82 -4.79 4.89 2.74
CA SER A 82 -4.49 6.31 2.49
C SER A 82 -4.17 6.57 1.02
N ASN A 83 -3.44 5.67 0.36
CA ASN A 83 -3.14 5.78 -1.06
C ASN A 83 -4.40 5.60 -1.92
N GLU A 84 -5.30 4.68 -1.55
CA GLU A 84 -6.58 4.49 -2.23
C GLU A 84 -7.48 5.74 -2.10
N LEU A 85 -7.55 6.33 -0.90
CA LEU A 85 -8.29 7.57 -0.66
C LEU A 85 -7.79 8.74 -1.52
N ASN A 86 -6.47 8.90 -1.65
CA ASN A 86 -5.89 9.91 -2.54
C ASN A 86 -6.32 9.69 -3.99
N GLY A 87 -6.33 8.43 -4.45
CA GLY A 87 -6.84 8.08 -5.78
C GLY A 87 -8.30 8.48 -5.98
N TYR A 88 -9.17 8.22 -5.00
CA TYR A 88 -10.56 8.68 -5.08
C TYR A 88 -10.70 10.20 -5.07
N THR A 89 -9.87 10.92 -4.30
CA THR A 89 -9.85 12.39 -4.33
C THR A 89 -9.49 12.90 -5.73
N GLU A 90 -8.46 12.34 -6.37
CA GLU A 90 -8.09 12.69 -7.75
C GLU A 90 -9.22 12.40 -8.75
N GLU A 91 -9.95 11.30 -8.58
CA GLU A 91 -11.11 10.97 -9.43
C GLU A 91 -12.28 11.93 -9.22
N ILE A 92 -12.53 12.37 -7.98
CA ILE A 92 -13.56 13.37 -7.68
C ILE A 92 -13.20 14.71 -8.32
N GLU A 93 -11.95 15.15 -8.24
CA GLU A 93 -11.47 16.38 -8.88
C GLU A 93 -11.67 16.33 -10.39
N LYS A 94 -11.27 15.24 -11.05
CA LYS A 94 -11.50 15.03 -12.50
C LYS A 94 -12.99 15.07 -12.84
N SER A 95 -13.82 14.44 -12.01
CA SER A 95 -15.27 14.41 -12.23
C SER A 95 -15.90 15.80 -12.08
N ALA A 96 -15.43 16.60 -11.11
CA ALA A 96 -15.86 17.98 -10.92
C ALA A 96 -15.44 18.88 -12.09
N GLU A 97 -14.21 18.71 -12.60
CA GLU A 97 -13.72 19.41 -13.78
C GLU A 97 -14.56 19.08 -15.02
N LEU A 98 -14.81 17.79 -15.27
CA LEU A 98 -15.68 17.34 -16.36
C LEU A 98 -17.09 17.94 -16.26
N LEU A 99 -17.67 17.97 -15.05
CA LEU A 99 -18.98 18.56 -14.83
C LEU A 99 -18.98 20.08 -15.09
N SER A 100 -17.96 20.79 -14.64
CA SER A 100 -17.80 22.23 -14.89
C SER A 100 -17.72 22.53 -16.39
N ASN A 101 -16.85 21.80 -17.10
CA ASN A 101 -16.66 21.95 -18.55
C ASN A 101 -17.97 21.68 -19.32
N ASN A 102 -18.70 20.61 -18.95
CA ASN A 102 -20.00 20.30 -19.55
C ASN A 102 -21.03 21.41 -19.29
N ASN A 103 -21.04 21.98 -18.09
CA ASN A 103 -21.95 23.06 -17.75
C ASN A 103 -21.64 24.34 -18.54
N GLU A 104 -20.37 24.71 -18.69
CA GLU A 104 -19.94 25.83 -19.54
C GLU A 104 -20.33 25.61 -21.01
N GLU A 105 -20.15 24.38 -21.53
CA GLU A 105 -20.55 24.04 -22.89
C GLU A 105 -22.06 24.17 -23.09
N LEU A 106 -22.87 23.70 -22.13
CA LEU A 106 -24.32 23.84 -22.16
C LEU A 106 -24.75 25.31 -22.11
N LEU A 107 -24.12 26.13 -21.27
CA LEU A 107 -24.38 27.56 -21.21
C LEU A 107 -24.05 28.25 -22.54
N LYS A 108 -22.91 27.89 -23.15
CA LYS A 108 -22.52 28.40 -24.47
C LYS A 108 -23.52 27.99 -25.56
N LYS A 109 -23.90 26.71 -25.61
CA LYS A 109 -24.89 26.18 -26.57
C LYS A 109 -26.26 26.83 -26.39
N SER A 110 -26.72 27.01 -25.16
CA SER A 110 -28.00 27.66 -24.87
C SER A 110 -28.00 29.14 -25.23
N SER A 111 -26.89 29.85 -25.01
CA SER A 111 -26.72 31.26 -25.41
C SER A 111 -26.67 31.42 -26.93
N LEU A 112 -25.94 30.56 -27.64
CA LEU A 112 -25.91 30.52 -29.11
C LEU A 112 -27.29 30.25 -29.69
N ARG A 113 -28.05 29.31 -29.11
CA ARG A 113 -29.43 29.01 -29.54
C ARG A 113 -30.39 30.20 -29.33
N LYS A 114 -30.14 31.08 -28.36
CA LYS A 114 -30.91 32.33 -28.20
C LYS A 114 -30.54 33.39 -29.24
N MET A 115 -29.36 33.30 -29.85
CA MET A 115 -28.85 34.22 -30.87
C MET A 115 -29.15 33.75 -32.31
N GLU A 116 -29.43 32.47 -32.54
CA GLU A 116 -29.97 32.01 -33.81
C GLU A 116 -31.38 32.59 -34.00
N PRO A 117 -31.63 33.43 -35.04
CA PRO A 117 -32.97 33.90 -35.32
C PRO A 117 -33.84 32.69 -35.66
N ASN A 118 -35.02 32.67 -35.04
CA ASN A 118 -36.07 31.66 -35.14
C ASN A 118 -36.73 31.65 -36.54
N ASN A 119 -35.92 31.59 -37.60
CA ASN A 119 -36.31 31.80 -38.99
C ASN A 119 -37.32 30.74 -39.48
N ASN A 120 -37.25 29.52 -38.93
CA ASN A 120 -38.20 28.45 -39.26
C ASN A 120 -39.59 28.65 -38.64
N ARG A 121 -39.71 29.28 -37.46
CA ARG A 121 -41.04 29.59 -36.87
C ARG A 121 -41.68 30.77 -37.57
N ASP A 122 -40.88 31.76 -37.97
CA ASP A 122 -41.37 32.90 -38.74
C ASP A 122 -41.90 32.46 -40.11
N GLN A 123 -41.22 31.54 -40.80
CA GLN A 123 -41.71 31.00 -42.07
C GLN A 123 -42.99 30.15 -41.93
N THR A 124 -43.15 29.41 -40.83
CA THR A 124 -44.38 28.62 -40.59
C THR A 124 -45.56 29.52 -40.21
N LEU A 125 -45.33 30.59 -39.45
CA LEU A 125 -46.35 31.61 -39.17
C LEU A 125 -46.80 32.33 -40.44
N VAL A 126 -45.85 32.73 -41.30
CA VAL A 126 -46.15 33.37 -42.59
C VAL A 126 -46.92 32.42 -43.53
N LEU A 127 -46.59 31.13 -43.54
CA LEU A 127 -47.34 30.13 -44.31
C LEU A 127 -48.77 29.92 -43.79
N PHE A 128 -48.97 29.97 -42.47
CA PHE A 128 -50.32 29.90 -41.88
C PHE A 128 -51.17 31.11 -42.22
N ASP A 129 -50.61 32.32 -42.15
CA ASP A 129 -51.31 33.56 -42.51
C ASP A 129 -51.66 33.63 -44.00
N LEU A 130 -50.86 33.00 -44.87
CA LEU A 130 -51.13 32.90 -46.30
C LEU A 130 -52.26 31.90 -46.64
N PHE A 131 -52.49 30.90 -45.77
CA PHE A 131 -53.50 29.86 -45.97
C PHE A 131 -54.88 30.23 -45.43
N LEU A 132 -54.97 31.29 -44.61
CA LEU A 132 -56.21 31.77 -43.98
C LEU A 132 -56.86 32.98 -44.69
N LYS A 133 -56.39 33.33 -45.90
CA LYS A 133 -57.07 34.25 -46.83
C LYS A 133 -57.68 33.50 -48.00
#